data_AF-A0A7D7LIW4-F1
#
_entry.id   AF-A0A7D7LIW4-F1
#
_cell.length_a   1.000
_cell.length_b   1.000
_cell.length_c   1.000
_cell.angle_alpha   90.00
_cell.angle_beta   90.00
_cell.angle_gamma   90.00
#
_symmetry.space_group_name_H-M   'P 1'
#
loop_
_entity.id
_entity.type
_entity.pdbx_description
1 polymer ?
#
loop_
_entity_poly.entity_id
_entity_poly.type
_entity_poly.pdbx_seq_one_letter_code
_entity_poly.pdbx_strand_id
1 'polypeptide(L)' 'MSEPATLEFISDNISEEEVIFPPGDILSSELPLESDLHREEIDLLIRILKLWWRERQDFYASGNLTIYKTQC' A
#
# COMPACT_ATOMS: atom_id res chain seq x y z
N MET A 1 25.62 31.59 14.50
CA MET A 1 24.17 31.44 14.74
C MET A 1 23.64 30.57 13.61
N SER A 2 23.23 29.33 13.92
CA SER A 2 22.75 28.36 12.93
C SER A 2 21.42 28.81 12.33
N GLU A 3 21.34 28.79 11.00
CA GLU A 3 20.10 28.90 10.26
C GLU A 3 19.27 27.62 10.46
N PRO A 4 17.95 27.69 10.66
CA PRO A 4 17.12 26.51 10.82
C PRO A 4 16.96 25.83 9.46
N ALA A 5 17.16 24.51 9.43
CA ALA A 5 16.95 23.69 8.24
C ALA A 5 15.52 23.86 7.75
N THR A 6 15.38 24.39 6.53
CA THR A 6 14.13 24.45 5.79
C THR A 6 13.63 23.02 5.58
N LEU A 7 12.52 22.66 6.22
CA LEU A 7 11.76 21.48 5.80
C LEU A 7 11.24 21.79 4.40
N GLU A 8 11.89 21.23 3.39
CA GLU A 8 11.33 21.23 2.04
C GLU A 8 10.07 20.38 2.06
N PHE A 9 8.92 21.06 2.04
CA PHE A 9 7.66 20.47 1.64
C PHE A 9 7.87 19.90 0.24
N ILE A 10 7.99 18.59 0.13
CA ILE A 10 7.88 17.90 -1.15
C ILE A 10 6.48 18.27 -1.64
N SER A 11 6.41 19.17 -2.62
CA SER A 11 5.16 19.44 -3.31
C SER A 11 4.79 18.14 -4.00
N ASP A 12 3.81 17.43 -3.46
CA ASP A 12 3.11 16.34 -4.11
C ASP A 12 2.44 16.87 -5.39
N ASN A 13 3.24 17.05 -6.44
CA ASN A 13 2.77 17.06 -7.82
C ASN A 13 2.57 15.61 -8.27
N ILE A 14 1.80 14.85 -7.48
CA ILE A 14 1.11 13.68 -8.01
C ILE A 14 -0.04 14.29 -8.79
N SER A 15 0.06 14.31 -10.12
CA SER A 15 -1.09 14.58 -10.97
C SER A 15 -2.24 13.71 -10.47
N GLU A 16 -3.29 14.34 -9.98
CA GLU A 16 -4.56 13.73 -9.61
C GLU A 16 -5.22 13.13 -10.87
N GLU A 17 -4.57 12.16 -11.53
CA GLU A 17 -5.26 11.25 -12.40
C GLU A 17 -6.33 10.60 -11.53
N GLU A 18 -7.54 11.11 -11.71
CA GLU A 18 -8.77 10.80 -10.99
C GLU A 18 -8.76 9.34 -10.57
N VAL A 19 -8.46 9.08 -9.30
CA VAL A 19 -8.39 7.72 -8.76
C VAL A 19 -9.77 7.10 -8.95
N ILE A 20 -9.91 6.28 -10.01
CA ILE A 20 -11.18 5.69 -10.43
C ILE A 20 -11.66 4.80 -9.30
N PHE A 21 -12.72 5.23 -8.60
CA PHE A 21 -13.31 4.41 -7.56
C PHE A 21 -14.09 3.26 -8.22
N PRO A 22 -13.87 2.01 -7.80
CA PRO A 22 -14.68 0.90 -8.28
C PRO A 22 -16.14 1.13 -7.85
N PRO A 23 -17.15 0.86 -8.70
CA PRO A 23 -18.55 1.10 -8.33
C PRO A 23 -18.91 0.41 -7.00
N GLY A 24 -19.64 1.10 -6.12
CA GLY A 24 -19.94 0.62 -4.76
C GLY A 24 -20.80 -0.65 -4.69
N ASP A 25 -21.43 -1.03 -5.80
CA ASP A 25 -22.32 -2.20 -5.92
C ASP A 25 -21.61 -3.43 -6.51
N ILE A 26 -20.28 -3.54 -6.38
CA ILE A 26 -19.60 -4.77 -6.77
C ILE A 26 -19.95 -5.84 -5.75
N LEU A 27 -20.73 -6.82 -6.18
CA LEU A 27 -20.88 -8.07 -5.46
C LEU A 27 -19.47 -8.65 -5.27
N SER A 28 -19.00 -8.67 -4.03
CA SER A 28 -17.78 -9.39 -3.67
C SER A 28 -18.04 -10.86 -3.93
N SER A 29 -17.59 -11.36 -5.08
CA SER A 29 -17.51 -12.80 -5.32
C SER A 29 -16.37 -13.31 -4.46
N GLU A 30 -16.67 -13.62 -3.20
CA GLU A 30 -15.67 -14.15 -2.26
C GLU A 30 -14.95 -15.33 -2.92
N LEU A 31 -13.64 -15.17 -3.08
CA LEU A 31 -12.81 -16.21 -3.64
C LEU A 31 -12.84 -17.43 -2.70
N PRO A 32 -12.69 -18.65 -3.24
CA PRO A 32 -12.56 -19.84 -2.40
C PRO A 32 -11.39 -19.68 -1.43
N LEU A 33 -11.45 -20.38 -0.30
CA LEU A 33 -10.38 -20.39 0.70
C LEU A 33 -9.03 -20.62 0.02
N GLU A 34 -8.06 -19.78 0.36
CA GLU A 34 -6.71 -19.90 -0.17
C GLU A 34 -6.13 -21.29 0.10
N SER A 35 -5.49 -21.87 -0.93
CA SER A 35 -4.74 -23.12 -0.75
C SER A 35 -3.47 -22.87 0.07
N ASP A 36 -2.94 -23.91 0.71
CA ASP A 36 -1.69 -23.79 1.47
C ASP A 36 -0.53 -23.27 0.61
N LEU A 37 -0.45 -23.68 -0.67
CA LEU A 37 0.55 -23.19 -1.62
C LEU A 37 0.43 -21.69 -1.86
N HIS A 38 -0.79 -21.19 -2.07
CA HIS A 38 -1.04 -19.77 -2.29
C HIS A 38 -0.63 -18.93 -1.07
N ARG A 39 -0.90 -19.43 0.14
CA ARG A 39 -0.47 -18.80 1.38
C ARG A 39 1.05 -18.71 1.49
N GLU A 40 1.76 -19.77 1.12
CA GLU A 40 3.23 -19.81 1.11
C GLU A 40 3.82 -18.82 0.09
N GLU A 41 3.22 -18.71 -1.09
CA GLU A 41 3.61 -17.73 -2.12
C GLU A 41 3.43 -16.29 -1.62
N ILE A 42 2.30 -15.98 -0.97
CA ILE A 42 2.05 -14.67 -0.35
C ILE A 42 3.07 -14.39 0.76
N ASP A 43 3.35 -15.36 1.64
CA ASP A 43 4.34 -15.20 2.72
C ASP A 43 5.73 -14.90 2.15
N LEU A 44 6.14 -15.64 1.11
CA LEU A 44 7.40 -15.41 0.41
C LEU A 44 7.47 -14.00 -0.20
N LEU A 45 6.39 -13.56 -0.87
CA LEU A 45 6.30 -12.23 -1.45
C LEU A 45 6.47 -11.15 -0.37
N ILE A 46 5.74 -11.23 0.74
CA ILE A 46 5.82 -10.26 1.84
C ILE A 46 7.24 -10.19 2.40
N ARG A 47 7.93 -11.33 2.56
CA ARG A 47 9.32 -11.38 3.03
C ARG A 47 10.27 -10.69 2.07
N ILE A 48 10.12 -10.92 0.77
CA ILE A 48 10.96 -10.30 -0.27
C ILE A 48 10.76 -8.78 -0.25
N LEU A 49 9.52 -8.29 -0.18
CA LEU A 49 9.23 -6.85 -0.13
C LEU A 49 9.85 -6.19 1.11
N LYS A 50 9.72 -6.82 2.28
CA LYS A 50 10.35 -6.33 3.52
C LYS A 50 11.87 -6.33 3.45
N LEU A 51 12.48 -7.35 2.82
CA LEU A 51 13.92 -7.42 2.64
C LEU A 51 14.43 -6.36 1.65
N TRP A 52 13.69 -6.15 0.56
CA TRP A 52 14.01 -5.19 -0.49
C TRP A 52 13.95 -3.75 0.01
N TRP A 53 12.90 -3.41 0.77
CA TRP A 53 12.71 -2.07 1.32
C TRP A 53 13.19 -1.93 2.77
N ARG A 54 14.08 -2.80 3.25
CA ARG A 54 14.55 -2.78 4.66
C ARG A 54 15.15 -1.45 5.14
N GLU A 55 15.61 -0.59 4.22
CA GLU A 55 16.21 0.71 4.54
C GLU A 55 15.17 1.85 4.55
N ARG A 56 13.94 1.57 4.12
CA ARG A 56 12.82 2.52 4.07
C ARG A 56 11.93 2.35 5.29
N GLN A 57 11.36 3.45 5.77
CA GLN A 57 10.38 3.46 6.88
C GLN A 57 8.98 3.88 6.43
N ASP A 58 8.81 4.18 5.14
CA ASP A 58 7.60 4.73 4.52
C ASP A 58 6.79 3.66 3.75
N PHE A 59 6.90 2.39 4.15
CA PHE A 59 6.14 1.31 3.54
C PHE A 59 5.60 0.33 4.58
N TYR A 60 4.49 -0.32 4.25
CA TYR A 60 3.91 -1.39 5.04
C TYR A 60 3.45 -2.52 4.11
N ALA A 61 3.78 -3.77 4.48
CA ALA A 61 3.43 -4.95 3.69
C ALA A 61 2.95 -6.08 4.62
N SER A 62 1.72 -6.55 4.36
CA SER A 62 1.06 -7.66 5.05
C SER A 62 0.01 -8.27 4.11
N GLY A 63 -0.38 -9.52 4.38
CA GLY A 63 -1.56 -10.14 3.78
C GLY A 63 -2.85 -9.58 4.38
N ASN A 64 -3.97 -9.81 3.69
CA ASN A 64 -5.34 -9.51 4.14
C ASN A 64 -5.55 -8.06 4.61
N LEU A 65 -5.13 -7.09 3.80
CA LEU A 65 -5.32 -5.67 4.09
C LEU A 65 -6.68 -5.18 3.62
N THR A 66 -7.43 -4.54 4.51
CA THR A 66 -8.60 -3.74 4.16
C THR A 66 -8.17 -2.28 4.13
N ILE A 67 -8.26 -1.64 2.97
CA ILE A 67 -7.86 -0.24 2.77
C ILE A 67 -9.12 0.60 2.63
N TYR A 68 -9.30 1.56 3.54
CA TYR A 68 -10.37 2.55 3.45
C TYR A 68 -9.80 3.87 2.91
N LYS A 69 -10.28 4.31 1.73
CA LYS A 69 -9.94 5.61 1.16
C LYS A 69 -11.13 6.55 1.35
N THR A 70 -11.03 7.45 2.34
CA THR A 70 -12.00 8.53 2.52
C THR A 70 -11.78 9.60 1.46
N GLN A 71 -12.85 10.08 0.82
CA GLN A 71 -12.83 11.27 -0.02
C GLN A 71 -12.88 12.50 0.89
N CYS A 72 -11.95 13.45 0.72
CA CYS A 72 -12.17 14.84 1.15
C CYS A 72 -12.88 15.60 0.04
#